data_AF-A0A438J6V5-F1
#
_entry.id   AF-A0A438J6V5-F1
#
_cell.length_a   1.000
_cell.length_b   1.000
_cell.length_c   1.000
_cell.angle_alpha   90.00
_cell.angle_beta   90.00
_cell.angle_gamma   90.00
#
_symmetry.space_group_name_H-M   'P 1'
#
loop_
_entity.id
_entity.type
_entity.pdbx_description
1 polymer ?
#
loop_
_entity_poly.entity_id
_entity_poly.type
_entity_poly.pdbx_seq_one_letter_code
_entity_poly.pdbx_strand_id
1 'polypeptide(L)'
;MHDLHCKVEGPAAYDIMTNFEQRWRKAAKWRDFRLKKVTHWHEDALIRLDRISWIITPSSGPTGDHAVFRSIDSGSVRGFPKLVQDAEAQNLVCGKNLKIDRSIHAAYVKAIRSAQHFIYIENQYFLGSAYHWPSYKNAGADNLIPMELALKISSKISANEHFRVYIVVPMWPEGVPTVLPCRKFFLAG
;
A
#
# COMPACT_ATOMS: atom_id res chain seq x y z
N MET A 1 11.80 15.10 12.89
CA MET A 1 11.20 13.98 12.15
C MET A 1 9.85 14.48 11.69
N HIS A 2 9.68 14.70 10.38
CA HIS A 2 8.42 15.13 9.79
C HIS A 2 7.67 13.88 9.35
N ASP A 3 6.45 13.70 9.82
CA ASP A 3 5.63 12.52 9.55
C ASP A 3 4.15 12.90 9.58
N LEU A 4 3.33 12.22 8.76
CA LEU A 4 1.90 12.46 8.64
C LEU A 4 1.14 11.21 9.08
N HIS A 5 0.27 11.37 10.07
CA HIS A 5 -0.60 10.31 10.56
C HIS A 5 -2.06 10.72 10.49
N CYS A 6 -2.95 9.74 10.39
CA CYS A 6 -4.38 9.95 10.46
C CYS A 6 -5.02 8.96 11.46
N LYS A 7 -6.17 9.36 12.00
CA LYS A 7 -7.07 8.50 12.77
C LYS A 7 -8.27 8.19 11.89
N VAL A 8 -8.64 6.91 11.81
CA VAL A 8 -9.80 6.44 11.05
C VAL A 8 -10.89 5.97 12.02
N GLU A 9 -12.10 6.46 11.82
CA GLU A 9 -13.29 6.06 12.57
C GLU A 9 -14.37 5.53 11.61
N GLY A 10 -15.34 4.77 12.13
CA GLY A 10 -16.41 4.20 11.32
C GLY A 10 -16.04 2.90 10.59
N PRO A 11 -16.79 2.52 9.53
CA PRO A 11 -16.64 1.24 8.83
C PRO A 11 -15.21 0.93 8.36
N ALA A 12 -14.47 1.94 7.88
CA ALA A 12 -13.11 1.76 7.40
C ALA A 12 -12.12 1.31 8.49
N ALA A 13 -12.42 1.54 9.78
CA ALA A 13 -11.60 1.03 10.88
C ALA A 13 -11.62 -0.52 10.93
N TYR A 14 -12.71 -1.14 10.50
CA TYR A 14 -12.84 -2.61 10.44
C TYR A 14 -11.97 -3.21 9.35
N ASP A 15 -11.74 -2.50 8.24
CA ASP A 15 -10.83 -2.95 7.19
C ASP A 15 -9.38 -2.98 7.69
N ILE A 16 -8.99 -1.98 8.50
CA ILE A 16 -7.67 -1.93 9.17
C ILE A 16 -7.54 -3.11 10.15
N MET A 17 -8.57 -3.38 10.96
CA MET A 17 -8.58 -4.52 11.90
C MET A 17 -8.52 -5.85 11.15
N THR A 18 -9.29 -6.01 10.08
CA THR A 18 -9.28 -7.22 9.23
C THR A 18 -7.90 -7.46 8.64
N ASN A 19 -7.22 -6.41 8.19
CA ASN A 19 -5.85 -6.50 7.72
C ASN A 19 -4.89 -6.98 8.83
N PHE A 20 -5.03 -6.47 10.06
CA PHE A 20 -4.25 -6.93 11.20
C PHE A 20 -4.48 -8.41 11.48
N GLU A 21 -5.74 -8.84 11.58
CA GLU A 21 -6.11 -10.24 11.84
C GLU A 21 -5.57 -11.20 10.76
N GLN A 22 -5.71 -10.84 9.48
CA GLN A 22 -5.21 -11.63 8.35
C GLN A 22 -3.70 -11.88 8.43
N ARG A 23 -2.93 -10.86 8.84
CA ARG A 23 -1.47 -10.94 9.03
C ARG A 23 -1.11 -11.70 10.29
N TRP A 24 -1.81 -11.43 11.40
CA TRP A 24 -1.58 -12.12 12.67
C TRP A 24 -1.78 -13.62 12.53
N ARG A 25 -2.90 -14.06 11.93
CA ARG A 25 -3.17 -15.48 11.67
C ARG A 25 -2.10 -16.15 10.81
N LYS A 26 -1.44 -15.41 9.91
CA LYS A 26 -0.32 -15.93 9.11
C LYS A 26 0.95 -16.09 9.96
N ALA A 27 1.26 -15.11 10.81
CA ALA A 27 2.43 -15.12 11.69
C ALA A 27 2.29 -16.10 12.87
N ALA A 28 1.13 -16.17 13.51
CA ALA A 28 0.86 -17.03 14.66
C ALA A 28 1.05 -18.52 14.34
N LYS A 29 0.73 -18.95 13.12
CA LYS A 29 1.03 -20.33 12.66
C LYS A 29 2.51 -20.68 12.78
N TRP A 30 3.42 -19.72 12.55
CA TRP A 30 4.87 -19.93 12.73
C TRP A 30 5.25 -20.01 14.21
N ARG A 31 4.50 -19.33 15.09
CA ARG A 31 4.68 -19.38 16.55
C ARG A 31 4.16 -20.69 17.13
N ASP A 32 2.99 -21.16 16.72
CA ASP A 32 2.42 -22.47 17.15
C ASP A 32 3.27 -23.66 16.70
N PHE A 33 3.96 -23.53 15.56
CA PHE A 33 4.94 -24.53 15.13
C PHE A 33 6.20 -24.58 16.01
N ARG A 34 6.58 -23.45 16.64
CA ARG A 34 7.76 -23.36 17.53
C ARG A 34 7.43 -23.58 19.01
N LEU A 35 6.22 -23.26 19.45
CA LEU A 35 5.74 -23.40 20.83
C LEU A 35 4.62 -24.45 20.85
N LYS A 36 4.96 -25.71 21.13
CA LYS A 36 3.99 -26.79 21.26
C LYS A 36 2.96 -26.48 22.37
N LYS A 37 1.70 -26.23 21.97
CA LYS A 37 0.44 -26.55 22.70
C LYS A 37 0.30 -26.12 24.17
N VAL A 38 0.62 -24.88 24.57
CA VAL A 38 0.30 -24.42 25.95
C VAL A 38 -0.65 -23.20 26.02
N THR A 39 -0.82 -22.41 24.96
CA THR A 39 -1.53 -21.10 25.08
C THR A 39 -2.83 -20.96 24.26
N HIS A 40 -3.37 -22.05 23.71
CA HIS A 40 -4.45 -22.02 22.69
C HIS A 40 -5.75 -21.30 23.12
N TRP A 41 -6.01 -21.10 24.42
CA TRP A 41 -7.33 -20.66 24.90
C TRP A 41 -7.48 -19.17 25.18
N HIS A 42 -6.40 -18.42 25.40
CA HIS A 42 -6.51 -17.00 25.82
C HIS A 42 -6.11 -15.98 24.74
N GLU A 43 -5.31 -16.33 23.72
CA GLU A 43 -4.85 -15.36 22.71
C GLU A 43 -5.87 -15.11 21.58
N ASP A 44 -6.71 -16.10 21.24
CA ASP A 44 -7.66 -16.01 20.11
C ASP A 44 -8.89 -15.12 20.40
N ALA A 45 -9.16 -14.81 21.67
CA ALA A 45 -10.33 -14.05 22.09
C ALA A 45 -10.25 -12.55 21.77
N LEU A 46 -9.04 -12.01 21.62
CA LEU A 46 -8.81 -10.57 21.39
C LEU A 46 -8.84 -10.15 19.92
N ILE A 47 -8.89 -11.11 18.98
CA ILE A 47 -8.68 -10.85 17.55
C ILE A 47 -9.92 -11.21 16.71
N ARG A 48 -10.88 -11.93 17.30
CA ARG A 48 -12.09 -12.39 16.61
C ARG A 48 -13.20 -11.35 16.67
N LEU A 49 -13.39 -10.64 15.55
CA LEU A 49 -14.45 -9.64 15.31
C LEU A 49 -15.86 -10.15 15.68
N ASP A 50 -16.12 -11.45 15.48
CA ASP A 50 -17.40 -12.12 15.78
C ASP A 50 -17.71 -12.24 17.28
N ARG A 51 -16.74 -11.99 18.16
CA ARG A 51 -16.89 -12.16 19.61
C ARG A 51 -16.88 -10.86 20.41
N ILE A 52 -16.67 -9.71 19.77
CA ILE A 52 -16.61 -8.42 20.47
C ILE A 52 -17.97 -7.71 20.31
N SER A 53 -18.95 -8.13 21.10
CA SER A 53 -20.35 -7.66 21.03
C SER A 53 -20.56 -6.17 21.32
N TRP A 54 -19.56 -5.49 21.91
CA TRP A 54 -19.60 -4.06 22.24
C TRP A 54 -18.97 -3.16 21.16
N ILE A 55 -18.37 -3.77 20.12
CA ILE A 55 -17.90 -3.02 18.96
C ILE A 55 -19.14 -2.63 18.13
N ILE A 56 -19.48 -1.34 18.19
CA ILE A 56 -20.66 -0.75 17.55
C ILE A 56 -20.59 -0.96 16.03
N THR A 57 -21.43 -1.85 15.49
CA THR A 57 -21.62 -1.95 14.04
C THR A 57 -22.02 -0.57 13.51
N PRO A 58 -21.27 0.01 12.56
CA PRO A 58 -21.51 1.38 12.14
C PRO A 58 -22.91 1.50 11.52
N SER A 59 -23.70 2.45 12.03
CA SER A 59 -25.00 2.78 11.46
C SER A 59 -24.84 3.31 10.04
N SER A 60 -25.77 2.97 9.15
CA SER A 60 -25.83 3.38 7.74
C SER A 60 -26.14 4.89 7.54
N GLY A 61 -25.43 5.77 8.24
CA GLY A 61 -25.45 7.21 8.01
C GLY A 61 -24.45 7.61 6.92
N PRO A 62 -24.52 8.86 6.40
CA PRO A 62 -23.60 9.35 5.38
C PRO A 62 -22.25 9.71 6.04
N THR A 63 -21.53 8.70 6.48
CA THR A 63 -20.12 8.81 6.86
C THR A 63 -19.29 8.75 5.60
N GLY A 64 -18.28 9.63 5.46
CA GLY A 64 -17.46 9.73 4.25
C GLY A 64 -16.97 8.38 3.74
N ASP A 65 -16.96 8.21 2.41
CA ASP A 65 -16.51 7.00 1.72
C ASP A 65 -15.00 6.81 1.89
N HIS A 66 -14.58 6.36 3.06
CA HIS A 66 -13.19 6.01 3.33
C HIS A 66 -12.91 4.60 2.81
N ALA A 67 -12.00 4.51 1.85
CA ALA A 67 -11.51 3.24 1.33
C ALA A 67 -10.10 2.97 1.87
N VAL A 68 -9.90 1.78 2.44
CA VAL A 68 -8.58 1.32 2.88
C VAL A 68 -7.88 0.59 1.75
N PHE A 69 -6.68 1.05 1.39
CA PHE A 69 -5.85 0.44 0.35
C PHE A 69 -4.62 -0.22 0.95
N ARG A 70 -4.13 -1.29 0.30
CA ARG A 70 -2.97 -2.06 0.77
C ARG A 70 -2.00 -2.43 -0.37
N SER A 71 -0.81 -2.87 0.04
CA SER A 71 0.19 -3.53 -0.80
C SER A 71 0.63 -4.78 -0.07
N ILE A 72 0.03 -5.93 -0.40
CA ILE A 72 0.25 -7.18 0.33
C ILE A 72 0.02 -8.40 -0.56
N ASP A 73 0.66 -9.53 -0.25
CA ASP A 73 0.48 -10.78 -0.99
C ASP A 73 -0.02 -11.94 -0.12
N SER A 74 -0.46 -13.02 -0.77
CA SER A 74 -0.88 -14.26 -0.12
C SER A 74 0.21 -14.95 0.73
N GLY A 75 1.48 -14.57 0.54
CA GLY A 75 2.59 -14.98 1.39
C GLY A 75 2.53 -14.33 2.77
N SER A 76 1.99 -13.11 2.86
CA SER A 76 1.96 -12.28 4.07
C SER A 76 0.66 -12.37 4.86
N VAL A 77 -0.42 -12.89 4.26
CA VAL A 77 -1.74 -13.01 4.89
C VAL A 77 -2.31 -14.41 4.83
N ARG A 78 -3.32 -14.66 5.68
CA ARG A 78 -4.24 -15.80 5.58
C ARG A 78 -5.62 -15.27 5.18
N GLY A 79 -6.33 -16.04 4.34
CA GLY A 79 -7.70 -15.71 3.93
C GLY A 79 -7.85 -15.20 2.50
N PHE A 80 -6.74 -15.01 1.76
CA PHE A 80 -6.82 -14.73 0.33
C PHE A 80 -7.45 -15.91 -0.43
N PRO A 81 -8.26 -15.62 -1.48
CA PRO A 81 -8.92 -16.64 -2.27
C PRO A 81 -7.92 -17.57 -2.95
N LYS A 82 -8.34 -18.83 -3.14
CA LYS A 82 -7.50 -19.85 -3.77
C LYS A 82 -7.64 -19.83 -5.29
N LEU A 83 -8.88 -19.70 -5.77
CA LEU A 83 -9.22 -19.66 -7.18
C LEU A 83 -8.88 -18.29 -7.77
N VAL A 84 -8.49 -18.27 -9.05
CA VAL A 84 -8.13 -17.04 -9.76
C VAL A 84 -9.34 -16.13 -9.94
N GLN A 85 -10.50 -16.71 -10.29
CA GLN A 85 -11.76 -15.99 -10.49
C GLN A 85 -12.19 -15.21 -9.25
N ASP A 86 -12.13 -15.85 -8.07
CA ASP A 86 -12.45 -15.22 -6.79
C ASP A 86 -11.45 -14.10 -6.44
N ALA A 87 -10.18 -14.27 -6.82
CA ALA A 87 -9.13 -13.26 -6.61
C ALA A 87 -9.38 -12.03 -7.48
N GLU A 88 -9.70 -12.23 -8.76
CA GLU A 88 -10.04 -11.16 -9.70
C GLU A 88 -11.31 -10.41 -9.28
N ALA A 89 -12.33 -11.12 -8.78
CA ALA A 89 -13.54 -10.51 -8.23
C ALA A 89 -13.25 -9.61 -7.01
N GLN A 90 -12.14 -9.83 -6.32
CA GLN A 90 -11.64 -9.00 -5.22
C GLN A 90 -10.56 -7.99 -5.65
N ASN A 91 -10.37 -7.77 -6.96
CA ASN A 91 -9.34 -6.90 -7.54
C ASN A 91 -7.89 -7.29 -7.16
N LEU A 92 -7.65 -8.58 -6.87
CA LEU A 92 -6.31 -9.10 -6.62
C LEU A 92 -5.67 -9.54 -7.94
N VAL A 93 -4.37 -9.25 -8.07
CA VAL A 93 -3.57 -9.67 -9.22
C VAL A 93 -2.91 -11.01 -8.93
N CYS A 94 -3.05 -11.97 -9.83
CA CYS A 94 -2.34 -13.26 -9.76
C CYS A 94 -0.97 -13.15 -10.45
N GLY A 95 0.11 -13.43 -9.72
CA GLY A 95 1.48 -13.39 -10.27
C GLY A 95 2.43 -14.36 -9.55
N LYS A 96 3.22 -15.13 -10.30
CA LYS A 96 4.20 -16.11 -9.76
C LYS A 96 3.61 -16.99 -8.63
N ASN A 97 2.42 -17.54 -8.85
CA ASN A 97 1.64 -18.35 -7.88
C ASN A 97 1.17 -17.62 -6.60
N LEU A 98 1.33 -16.30 -6.53
CA LEU A 98 0.83 -15.46 -5.45
C LEU A 98 -0.38 -14.65 -5.90
N LYS A 99 -1.26 -14.35 -4.95
CA LYS A 99 -2.33 -13.36 -5.09
C LYS A 99 -1.84 -12.08 -4.44
N ILE A 100 -1.90 -10.96 -5.15
CA ILE A 100 -1.26 -9.71 -4.78
C ILE A 100 -2.31 -8.60 -4.80
N ASP A 101 -2.50 -7.95 -3.66
CA ASP A 101 -3.23 -6.70 -3.54
C ASP A 101 -2.25 -5.56 -3.87
N ARG A 102 -2.58 -4.78 -4.90
CA ARG A 102 -1.82 -3.58 -5.33
C ARG A 102 -2.71 -2.33 -5.29
N SER A 103 -3.72 -2.32 -4.43
CA SER A 103 -4.73 -1.28 -4.39
C SER A 103 -4.15 0.10 -4.02
N ILE A 104 -3.05 0.19 -3.23
CA ILE A 104 -2.33 1.45 -3.02
C ILE A 104 -1.83 2.02 -4.36
N HIS A 105 -1.17 1.19 -5.17
CA HIS A 105 -0.64 1.62 -6.47
C HIS A 105 -1.77 2.06 -7.40
N ALA A 106 -2.84 1.28 -7.48
CA ALA A 106 -4.02 1.61 -8.28
C ALA A 106 -4.68 2.93 -7.83
N ALA A 107 -4.79 3.16 -6.52
CA ALA A 107 -5.33 4.39 -5.96
C ALA A 107 -4.48 5.62 -6.34
N TYR A 108 -3.16 5.52 -6.23
CA TYR A 108 -2.24 6.58 -6.68
C TYR A 108 -2.41 6.89 -8.17
N VAL A 109 -2.43 5.87 -9.04
CA VAL A 109 -2.63 6.07 -10.49
C VAL A 109 -3.96 6.76 -10.77
N LYS A 110 -5.05 6.31 -10.12
CA LYS A 110 -6.37 6.92 -10.27
C LYS A 110 -6.36 8.39 -9.82
N ALA A 111 -5.77 8.68 -8.67
CA ALA A 111 -5.66 10.04 -8.14
C ALA A 111 -4.91 10.96 -9.12
N ILE A 112 -3.75 10.54 -9.62
CA ILE A 112 -2.93 11.31 -10.57
C ILE A 112 -3.71 11.61 -11.86
N ARG A 113 -4.34 10.58 -12.45
CA ARG A 113 -5.11 10.74 -13.69
C ARG A 113 -6.29 11.69 -13.51
N SER A 114 -6.97 11.62 -12.36
CA SER A 114 -8.13 12.47 -12.03
C SER A 114 -7.79 13.91 -11.65
N ALA A 115 -6.54 14.20 -11.24
CA ALA A 115 -6.14 15.51 -10.75
C ALA A 115 -6.35 16.61 -11.81
N GLN A 116 -6.86 17.78 -11.42
CA GLN A 116 -7.18 18.85 -12.37
C GLN A 116 -6.24 20.05 -12.29
N HIS A 117 -5.72 20.38 -11.10
CA HIS A 117 -5.01 21.63 -10.85
C HIS A 117 -3.58 21.42 -10.35
N PHE A 118 -3.40 20.60 -9.32
CA PHE A 118 -2.07 20.31 -8.80
C PHE A 118 -2.02 18.96 -8.09
N ILE A 119 -0.80 18.49 -7.86
CA ILE A 119 -0.49 17.34 -7.03
C ILE A 119 0.62 17.74 -6.05
N TYR A 120 0.46 17.35 -4.79
CA TYR A 120 1.46 17.50 -3.74
C TYR A 120 1.81 16.12 -3.20
N ILE A 121 3.10 15.78 -3.18
CA ILE A 121 3.60 14.50 -2.67
C ILE A 121 4.69 14.77 -1.65
N GLU A 122 4.48 14.32 -0.42
CA GLU A 122 5.54 14.12 0.56
C GLU A 122 5.77 12.61 0.67
N ASN A 123 7.00 12.16 0.41
CA ASN A 123 7.33 10.75 0.57
C ASN A 123 8.80 10.55 0.93
N GLN A 124 9.11 9.46 1.64
CA GLN A 124 10.48 9.12 2.00
C GLN A 124 11.31 8.73 0.76
N TYR A 125 10.66 8.15 -0.26
CA TYR A 125 11.30 7.72 -1.50
C TYR A 125 10.47 8.18 -2.71
N PHE A 126 11.16 8.56 -3.79
CA PHE A 126 10.52 8.84 -5.06
C PHE A 126 11.31 8.18 -6.19
N LEU A 127 10.95 6.94 -6.51
CA LEU A 127 11.61 6.09 -7.48
C LEU A 127 10.56 5.20 -8.16
N GLY A 128 10.68 5.01 -9.46
CA GLY A 128 9.77 4.14 -10.22
C GLY A 128 9.97 4.28 -11.71
N SER A 129 9.15 3.53 -12.44
CA SER A 129 9.14 3.51 -13.90
C SER A 129 10.50 3.18 -14.52
N ALA A 130 11.25 2.27 -13.89
CA ALA A 130 12.61 1.91 -14.29
C ALA A 130 12.72 1.43 -15.75
N TYR A 131 11.66 0.81 -16.28
CA TYR A 131 11.57 0.41 -17.67
C TYR A 131 11.74 1.57 -18.68
N HIS A 132 11.57 2.83 -18.26
CA HIS A 132 11.84 4.03 -19.05
C HIS A 132 13.15 4.76 -18.71
N TRP A 133 13.97 4.26 -17.77
CA TRP A 133 15.26 4.88 -17.48
C TRP A 133 16.24 4.71 -18.65
N PRO A 134 17.19 5.65 -18.85
CA PRO A 134 18.20 5.54 -19.91
C PRO A 134 19.06 4.28 -19.79
N SER A 135 19.36 3.87 -18.55
CA SER A 135 20.12 2.67 -18.20
C SER A 135 19.48 1.99 -16.97
N TYR A 136 19.95 0.80 -16.57
CA TYR A 136 19.40 0.05 -15.43
C TYR A 136 17.89 -0.27 -15.50
N LYS A 137 17.37 -0.52 -16.70
CA LYS A 137 15.92 -0.75 -16.93
C LYS A 137 15.29 -1.91 -16.15
N ASN A 138 16.11 -2.86 -15.70
CA ASN A 138 15.68 -4.04 -14.94
C ASN A 138 15.91 -3.90 -13.42
N ALA A 139 15.95 -2.67 -12.90
CA ALA A 139 16.12 -2.40 -11.47
C ALA A 139 14.96 -2.90 -10.58
N GLY A 140 13.84 -3.32 -11.17
CA GLY A 140 12.66 -3.81 -10.46
C GLY A 140 11.78 -2.71 -9.84
N ALA A 141 12.08 -1.44 -10.12
CA ALA A 141 11.25 -0.30 -9.72
C ALA A 141 10.17 -0.03 -10.78
N ASP A 142 9.26 -0.98 -10.96
CA ASP A 142 8.29 -0.98 -12.08
C ASP A 142 6.98 -0.24 -11.78
N ASN A 143 6.89 0.46 -10.64
CA ASN A 143 5.70 1.23 -10.33
C ASN A 143 5.51 2.39 -11.33
N LEU A 144 4.25 2.66 -11.68
CA LEU A 144 3.89 3.66 -12.70
C LEU A 144 3.91 5.12 -12.19
N ILE A 145 4.22 5.37 -10.92
CA ILE A 145 3.93 6.68 -10.30
C ILE A 145 4.70 7.83 -10.98
N PRO A 146 6.02 7.74 -11.21
CA PRO A 146 6.74 8.80 -11.92
C PRO A 146 6.26 9.00 -13.36
N MET A 147 5.99 7.90 -14.09
CA MET A 147 5.52 7.99 -15.48
C MET A 147 4.12 8.61 -15.58
N GLU A 148 3.18 8.25 -14.71
CA GLU A 148 1.84 8.84 -14.69
C GLU A 148 1.87 10.34 -14.40
N LEU A 149 2.76 10.79 -13.52
CA LEU A 149 2.96 12.22 -13.27
C LEU A 149 3.51 12.94 -14.51
N ALA A 150 4.53 12.35 -15.16
CA ALA A 150 5.11 12.92 -16.37
C ALA A 150 4.07 13.01 -17.50
N LEU A 151 3.32 11.94 -17.75
CA LEU A 151 2.25 11.93 -18.75
C LEU A 151 1.14 12.93 -18.41
N LYS A 152 0.76 13.06 -17.13
CA LYS A 152 -0.24 14.04 -16.71
C LYS A 152 0.22 15.47 -16.99
N ILE A 153 1.45 15.82 -16.62
CA ILE A 153 2.04 17.13 -16.90
C ILE A 153 2.07 17.38 -18.41
N SER A 154 2.59 16.44 -19.19
CA SER A 154 2.63 16.55 -20.66
C SER A 154 1.24 16.79 -21.25
N SER A 155 0.21 16.07 -20.79
CA SER A 155 -1.16 16.26 -21.26
C SER A 155 -1.71 17.66 -20.97
N LYS A 156 -1.39 18.22 -19.79
CA LYS A 156 -1.83 19.56 -19.38
C LYS A 156 -1.09 20.65 -20.14
N ILE A 157 0.20 20.45 -20.43
CA ILE A 157 0.99 21.33 -21.31
C ILE A 157 0.38 21.33 -22.72
N SER A 158 0.10 20.16 -23.30
CA SER A 158 -0.50 20.06 -24.64
C SER A 158 -1.89 20.70 -24.72
N ALA A 159 -2.65 20.69 -23.61
CA ALA A 159 -3.94 21.37 -23.50
C ALA A 159 -3.83 22.88 -23.17
N ASN A 160 -2.62 23.40 -22.97
CA ASN A 160 -2.38 24.78 -22.49
C ASN A 160 -3.09 25.08 -21.16
N GLU A 161 -3.16 24.10 -20.27
CA GLU A 161 -3.79 24.22 -18.95
C GLU A 161 -2.74 24.34 -17.84
N HIS A 162 -2.99 25.22 -16.88
CA HIS A 162 -2.13 25.33 -15.70
C HIS A 162 -2.23 24.08 -14.83
N PHE A 163 -1.10 23.41 -14.64
CA PHE A 163 -0.98 22.26 -13.75
C PHE A 163 0.38 22.25 -13.05
N ARG A 164 0.42 21.92 -11.76
CA ARG A 164 1.66 21.92 -10.96
C ARG A 164 1.83 20.64 -10.17
N VAL A 165 3.06 20.13 -10.09
CA VAL A 165 3.40 18.98 -9.26
C VAL A 165 4.53 19.37 -8.33
N TYR A 166 4.32 19.20 -7.04
CA TYR A 166 5.31 19.46 -5.99
C TYR A 166 5.66 18.15 -5.31
N ILE A 167 6.94 17.84 -5.25
CA ILE A 167 7.44 16.58 -4.67
C ILE A 167 8.48 16.93 -3.62
N VAL A 168 8.20 16.55 -2.38
CA VAL A 168 9.07 16.75 -1.22
C VAL A 168 9.61 15.38 -0.82
N VAL A 169 10.92 15.24 -0.92
CA VAL A 169 11.69 14.06 -0.50
C VAL A 169 12.79 14.49 0.46
N PRO A 170 13.22 13.63 1.40
CA PRO A 170 14.35 13.94 2.25
C PRO A 170 15.62 14.09 1.40
N MET A 171 16.56 14.92 1.87
CA MET A 171 17.83 15.16 1.15
C MET A 171 18.65 13.88 0.97
N TRP A 172 18.53 12.94 1.92
CA TRP A 172 19.04 11.59 1.80
C TRP A 172 18.11 10.61 2.54
N PRO A 173 18.05 9.33 2.13
CA PRO A 173 17.36 8.30 2.90
C PRO A 173 17.93 8.18 4.32
N GLU A 174 17.12 7.75 5.28
CA GLU A 174 17.58 7.57 6.65
C GLU A 174 18.79 6.61 6.73
N GLY A 175 19.89 7.09 7.31
CA GLY A 175 21.17 6.37 7.38
C GLY A 175 22.38 7.27 7.14
N VAL A 176 23.58 6.70 7.28
CA VAL A 176 24.84 7.42 7.00
C VAL A 176 24.98 7.60 5.48
N PRO A 177 25.05 8.83 4.94
CA PRO A 177 25.01 9.06 3.48
C PRO A 177 26.15 8.38 2.70
N THR A 178 27.27 8.12 3.37
CA THR A 178 28.46 7.52 2.75
C THR A 178 28.36 6.01 2.57
N VAL A 179 27.39 5.33 3.20
CA VAL A 179 27.25 3.88 3.05
C VAL A 179 26.56 3.50 1.74
N LEU A 180 26.95 2.34 1.20
CA LEU A 180 26.51 1.83 -0.12
C LEU A 180 24.98 1.83 -0.34
N PRO A 181 24.12 1.50 0.64
CA PRO A 181 22.68 1.55 0.46
C PRO A 181 22.17 2.97 0.13
N CYS A 182 22.66 4.00 0.83
CA CYS A 182 22.31 5.40 0.54
C CYS A 182 22.87 5.82 -0.82
N ARG A 183 24.12 5.46 -1.15
CA ARG A 183 24.74 5.79 -2.45
C ARG A 183 24.03 5.15 -3.64
N LYS A 184 23.50 3.94 -3.52
CA LYS A 184 22.78 3.27 -4.62
C LYS A 184 21.47 3.97 -5.01
N PHE A 185 20.81 4.65 -4.07
CA PHE A 185 19.66 5.51 -4.41
C PHE A 185 20.07 6.70 -5.28
N PHE A 186 21.25 7.29 -5.04
CA PHE A 186 21.75 8.41 -5.84
C PHE A 186 22.26 8.00 -7.23
N LEU A 187 22.80 6.79 -7.37
CA LEU A 187 23.38 6.31 -8.63
C LEU A 187 22.36 5.69 -9.60
N ALA A 188 21.12 5.47 -9.15
CA ALA A 188 20.05 4.91 -9.95
C ALA A 188 19.08 5.96 -10.53
N GLY A 189 19.26 7.24 -10.19
CA GLY A 189 18.48 8.38 -10.70
C GLY A 189 19.13 9.05 -11.90
#